data_AF-A0A1M7QXR6-F1
#
_entry.id   AF-A0A1M7QXR6-F1
#
_cell.length_a   1.000
_cell.length_b   1.000
_cell.length_c   1.000
_cell.angle_alpha   90.00
_cell.angle_beta   90.00
_cell.angle_gamma   90.00
#
_symmetry.space_group_name_H-M   'P 1'
#
loop_
_entity.id
_entity.type
_entity.pdbx_description
1 polymer ?
#
loop_
_entity_poly.entity_id
_entity_poly.type
_entity_poly.pdbx_seq_one_letter_code
_entity_poly.pdbx_strand_id
1 'polypeptide(L)'
;MNVMATPGGRPALIDPAVSYTWAEVDLVHLWTTAPPPQAQVFFDLYAELTGLDPDRRARMPILRLRQHLAVMARFDAGWGAAEIVRATLAPFRRRP
;
A
#
# COMPACT_ATOMS: atom_id res chain seq x y z
N MET A 1 -7.80 -6.00 5.85
CA MET A 1 -7.15 -6.48 4.61
C MET A 1 -8.23 -7.15 3.78
N ASN A 2 -8.26 -6.92 2.47
CA ASN A 2 -9.38 -7.35 1.60
C ASN A 2 -9.03 -8.62 0.81
N VAL A 3 -8.31 -9.55 1.44
CA VAL A 3 -7.91 -10.84 0.85
C VAL A 3 -8.46 -11.94 1.74
N MET A 4 -9.12 -12.92 1.12
CA MET A 4 -9.65 -14.11 1.77
C MET A 4 -9.17 -15.38 1.07
N ALA A 5 -9.13 -16.50 1.79
CA ALA A 5 -8.93 -17.80 1.18
C ALA A 5 -10.29 -18.38 0.75
N THR A 6 -10.35 -18.91 -0.46
CA THR A 6 -11.45 -19.78 -0.91
C THR A 6 -11.40 -21.13 -0.19
N PRO A 7 -12.46 -21.97 -0.26
CA PRO A 7 -12.44 -23.31 0.34
C PRO A 7 -11.29 -24.20 -0.16
N GLY A 8 -10.80 -23.98 -1.38
CA GLY A 8 -9.63 -24.66 -1.95
C GLY A 8 -8.28 -24.00 -1.64
N GLY A 9 -8.22 -23.05 -0.71
CA GLY A 9 -6.99 -22.36 -0.30
C GLY A 9 -6.46 -21.32 -1.29
N ARG A 10 -7.17 -21.05 -2.39
CA ARG A 10 -6.78 -20.01 -3.35
C ARG A 10 -7.14 -18.60 -2.84
N PRO A 11 -6.33 -17.56 -3.13
CA PRO A 11 -6.66 -16.20 -2.75
C PRO A 11 -7.85 -15.66 -3.54
N ALA A 12 -8.72 -14.90 -2.86
CA ALA A 12 -9.82 -14.14 -3.42
C ALA A 12 -9.72 -12.69 -2.93
N LEU A 13 -9.88 -11.73 -3.84
CA LEU A 13 -9.96 -10.31 -3.53
C LEU A 13 -11.42 -9.89 -3.36
N ILE A 14 -11.70 -9.12 -2.31
CA ILE A 14 -13.04 -8.61 -2.00
C ILE A 14 -13.03 -7.08 -1.87
N ASP A 15 -14.21 -6.46 -1.74
CA ASP A 15 -14.40 -5.01 -1.54
C ASP A 15 -13.54 -4.14 -2.48
N PRO A 16 -13.71 -4.28 -3.81
CA PRO A 16 -12.83 -3.65 -4.76
C PRO A 16 -13.07 -2.15 -4.87
N ALA A 17 -11.98 -1.39 -5.07
CA ALA A 17 -12.00 0.03 -5.41
C ALA A 17 -11.26 0.25 -6.74
N VAL A 18 -11.75 -0.40 -7.80
CA VAL A 18 -11.07 -0.51 -9.10
C VAL A 18 -10.83 0.85 -9.75
N SER A 19 -9.61 1.06 -10.24
CA SER A 19 -9.23 2.21 -11.05
C SER A 19 -8.03 1.88 -11.94
N TYR A 20 -7.96 2.45 -13.13
CA TYR A 20 -6.75 2.35 -13.98
C TYR A 20 -5.67 3.30 -13.45
N THR A 21 -4.67 2.75 -12.76
CA THR A 21 -3.57 3.50 -12.12
C THR A 21 -2.31 2.63 -12.03
N TRP A 22 -1.27 3.08 -11.32
CA TRP A 22 -0.04 2.33 -11.09
C TRP A 22 -0.30 1.06 -10.26
N ALA A 23 0.24 -0.07 -10.70
CA ALA A 23 0.09 -1.38 -10.05
C ALA A 23 0.60 -1.39 -8.60
N GLU A 24 1.59 -0.56 -8.29
CA GLU A 24 2.13 -0.38 -6.95
C GLU A 24 1.07 0.03 -5.92
N VAL A 25 -0.03 0.68 -6.33
CA VAL A 25 -1.11 1.11 -5.42
C VAL A 25 -1.73 -0.09 -4.69
N ASP A 26 -1.89 -1.22 -5.39
CA ASP A 26 -2.41 -2.46 -4.78
C ASP A 26 -1.35 -3.15 -3.92
N LEU A 27 -0.07 -3.12 -4.35
CA LEU A 27 1.03 -3.70 -3.58
C LEU A 27 1.24 -3.00 -2.24
N VAL A 28 1.07 -1.68 -2.17
CA VAL A 28 1.17 -0.90 -0.92
C VAL A 28 0.12 -1.32 0.10
N HIS A 29 -1.06 -1.74 -0.37
CA HIS A 29 -2.16 -2.22 0.47
C HIS A 29 -1.92 -3.62 1.04
N LEU A 30 -1.17 -4.45 0.31
CA LEU A 30 -0.71 -5.75 0.78
C LEU A 30 0.54 -5.62 1.67
N TRP A 31 1.29 -4.53 1.53
CA TRP A 31 2.47 -4.25 2.33
C TRP A 31 2.10 -3.89 3.76
N THR A 32 2.33 -4.80 4.71
CA THR A 32 2.16 -4.48 6.14
C THR A 32 3.45 -3.88 6.70
N THR A 33 3.38 -3.26 7.88
CA THR A 33 4.58 -2.77 8.60
C THR A 33 5.50 -3.91 9.06
N ALA A 34 4.99 -5.13 9.16
CA ALA A 34 5.72 -6.34 9.48
C ALA A 34 5.16 -7.52 8.67
N PRO A 35 5.50 -7.62 7.37
CA PRO A 35 5.03 -8.73 6.56
C PRO A 35 5.71 -10.02 7.04
N PRO A 36 5.00 -11.18 7.05
CA PRO A 36 5.65 -12.45 7.33
C PRO A 36 6.78 -12.68 6.29
N PRO A 37 7.91 -13.30 6.65
CA PRO A 37 9.03 -13.49 5.73
C PRO A 37 8.63 -14.15 4.39
N GLN A 38 7.64 -15.03 4.43
CA GLN A 38 7.10 -15.73 3.26
C GLN A 38 6.41 -14.78 2.25
N ALA A 39 5.92 -13.62 2.70
CA ALA A 39 5.30 -12.64 1.81
C ALA A 39 6.29 -12.05 0.80
N GLN A 40 7.60 -12.11 1.08
CA GLN A 40 8.64 -11.67 0.17
C GLN A 40 8.56 -12.37 -1.19
N VAL A 41 8.23 -13.67 -1.20
CA VAL A 41 8.06 -14.48 -2.43
C VAL A 41 7.01 -13.88 -3.35
N PHE A 42 5.88 -13.40 -2.81
CA PHE A 42 4.83 -12.77 -3.60
C PHE A 42 5.34 -11.50 -4.28
N PHE A 43 6.02 -10.62 -3.53
CA PHE A 43 6.49 -9.36 -4.09
C PHE A 43 7.54 -9.59 -5.18
N ASP A 44 8.50 -10.49 -4.96
CA ASP A 44 9.56 -10.76 -5.94
C ASP A 44 9.00 -11.35 -7.24
N LEU A 45 8.15 -12.38 -7.13
CA LEU A 45 7.51 -12.98 -8.29
C LEU A 45 6.61 -11.99 -9.04
N TYR A 46 5.88 -11.13 -8.33
CA TYR A 46 5.07 -10.08 -8.95
C TYR A 46 5.95 -9.10 -9.73
N ALA A 47 7.12 -8.71 -9.19
CA ALA A 47 8.06 -7.82 -9.88
C ALA A 47 8.55 -8.45 -11.19
N GLU A 48 8.99 -9.70 -11.10
CA GLU A 48 9.53 -10.46 -12.23
C GLU A 48 8.49 -10.57 -13.36
N LEU A 49 7.26 -10.96 -13.02
CA LEU A 49 6.21 -11.18 -14.01
C LEU A 49 5.66 -9.90 -14.65
N THR A 50 5.75 -8.77 -13.95
CA THR A 50 5.18 -7.48 -14.42
C THR A 50 6.23 -6.50 -14.94
N GLY A 51 7.52 -6.83 -14.79
CA GLY A 51 8.61 -5.90 -15.12
C GLY A 51 8.65 -4.67 -14.21
N LEU A 52 8.15 -4.79 -12.98
CA LEU A 52 8.10 -3.65 -12.05
C LEU A 52 9.52 -3.23 -11.64
N ASP A 53 9.71 -1.91 -11.51
CA ASP A 53 10.99 -1.31 -11.11
C ASP A 53 11.51 -1.88 -9.77
N PRO A 54 12.78 -2.34 -9.70
CA PRO A 54 13.40 -2.79 -8.45
C PRO A 54 13.30 -1.77 -7.30
N ASP A 55 13.38 -0.48 -7.61
CA ASP A 55 13.36 0.62 -6.65
C ASP A 55 11.93 1.06 -6.26
N ARG A 56 10.90 0.33 -6.71
CA ARG A 56 9.48 0.58 -6.38
C ARG A 56 9.21 0.76 -4.88
N ARG A 57 10.01 0.12 -4.01
CA ARG A 57 9.86 0.22 -2.55
C ARG A 57 10.06 1.64 -2.04
N ALA A 58 10.95 2.40 -2.67
CA ALA A 58 11.20 3.80 -2.30
C ALA A 58 9.96 4.68 -2.52
N ARG A 59 9.05 4.31 -3.43
CA ARG A 59 7.81 5.03 -3.73
C ARG A 59 6.63 4.66 -2.82
N MET A 60 6.73 3.55 -2.08
CA MET A 60 5.63 3.01 -1.27
C MET A 60 5.08 4.01 -0.23
N PRO A 61 5.91 4.81 0.50
CA PRO A 61 5.39 5.78 1.46
C PRO A 61 4.48 6.84 0.81
N ILE A 62 4.85 7.33 -0.38
CA ILE A 62 4.06 8.32 -1.13
C ILE A 62 2.74 7.72 -1.59
N LEU A 63 2.77 6.51 -2.16
CA LEU A 63 1.56 5.83 -2.63
C LEU A 63 0.61 5.50 -1.47
N ARG A 64 1.14 5.22 -0.28
CA ARG A 64 0.36 4.95 0.94
C ARG A 64 -0.42 6.17 1.43
N LEU A 65 -0.04 7.38 1.05
CA LEU A 65 -0.77 8.60 1.40
C LEU A 65 -2.25 8.52 1.00
N ARG A 66 -2.58 7.91 -0.16
CA ARG A 66 -3.98 7.71 -0.59
C ARG A 66 -4.79 7.02 0.50
N GLN A 67 -4.25 5.95 1.08
CA GLN A 67 -4.95 5.19 2.10
C GLN A 67 -5.04 5.95 3.42
N HIS A 68 -3.96 6.60 3.85
CA HIS A 68 -3.98 7.38 5.09
C HIS A 68 -4.97 8.57 5.01
N LEU A 69 -5.02 9.26 3.87
CA LEU A 69 -5.99 10.35 3.64
C LEU A 69 -7.43 9.83 3.64
N ALA A 70 -7.69 8.67 3.01
CA ALA A 70 -9.02 8.04 3.03
C ALA A 70 -9.46 7.64 4.46
N VAL A 71 -8.54 7.10 5.26
CA VAL A 71 -8.79 6.78 6.68
C VAL A 71 -9.12 8.04 7.47
N MET A 72 -8.32 9.11 7.33
CA MET A 72 -8.55 10.37 8.03
C MET A 72 -9.90 11.01 7.65
N ALA A 73 -10.26 10.98 6.36
CA ALA A 73 -11.53 11.51 5.88
C ALA A 73 -12.74 10.75 6.44
N ARG A 74 -12.59 9.45 6.74
CA ARG A 74 -13.69 8.59 7.18
C ARG A 74 -13.77 8.38 8.69
N PHE A 75 -12.64 8.41 9.40
CA PHE A 75 -12.53 8.02 10.80
C PHE A 75 -11.87 9.10 11.69
N ASP A 76 -11.70 10.32 11.17
CA ASP A 76 -10.97 11.42 11.79
C ASP A 76 -9.47 11.12 12.01
N ALA A 77 -8.69 12.13 12.42
CA ALA A 77 -7.23 12.07 12.50
C ALA A 77 -6.66 11.21 13.65
N GLY A 78 -7.50 10.56 14.47
CA GLY A 78 -7.14 9.98 15.77
C GLY A 78 -6.21 8.75 15.78
N TRP A 79 -5.89 8.17 14.62
CA TRP A 79 -5.17 6.88 14.52
C TRP A 79 -3.69 6.99 14.10
N GLY A 80 -3.06 8.17 14.28
CA GLY A 80 -1.66 8.38 13.88
C GLY A 80 -1.43 8.58 12.38
N ALA A 81 -2.50 8.47 11.57
CA ALA A 81 -2.43 8.65 10.12
C ALA A 81 -1.99 10.08 9.74
N ALA A 82 -2.39 11.09 10.53
CA ALA A 82 -2.04 12.48 10.28
C ALA A 82 -0.54 12.74 10.49
N GLU A 83 0.07 12.11 11.49
CA GLU A 83 1.51 12.15 11.79
C GLU A 83 2.30 11.51 10.65
N ILE A 84 1.87 10.35 10.17
CA ILE A 84 2.50 9.65 9.05
C ILE A 84 2.42 10.49 7.77
N VAL A 85 1.25 11.09 7.49
CA VAL A 85 1.08 11.99 6.34
C VAL A 85 2.01 13.20 6.45
N ARG A 86 2.07 13.85 7.62
CA ARG A 86 2.96 15.01 7.84
C ARG A 86 4.44 14.63 7.70
N ALA A 87 4.87 13.50 8.23
CA ALA A 87 6.24 13.02 8.13
C ALA A 87 6.63 12.70 6.69
N THR A 88 5.75 12.00 5.97
CA THR A 88 5.96 11.63 4.56
C THR A 88 6.03 12.88 3.67
N LEU A 89 5.22 13.90 3.94
CA LEU A 89 5.20 15.14 3.16
C LEU A 89 6.27 16.16 3.57
N ALA A 90 6.94 15.98 4.71
CA ALA A 90 7.90 16.94 5.24
C ALA A 90 9.01 17.32 4.24
N PRO A 91 9.61 16.39 3.47
CA PRO A 91 10.65 16.74 2.49
C PRO A 91 10.16 17.62 1.32
N PHE A 92 8.86 17.62 1.04
CA PHE A 92 8.26 18.32 -0.10
C PHE A 92 7.70 19.70 0.26
N ARG A 93 7.63 20.03 1.55
CA ARG A 93 7.16 21.34 2.01
C ARG A 93 8.24 22.39 1.75
N ARG A 94 7.95 23.37 0.89
CA ARG A 94 8.73 24.60 0.83
C ARG A 94 8.57 25.33 2.16
N ARG A 95 9.69 25.66 2.82
CA ARG A 95 9.67 26.67 3.88
C ARG A 95 9.30 28.01 3.23
N PRO A 96 8.39 28.80 3.83
CA PRO A 96 8.25 30.21 3.46
C PRO A 96 9.55 30.97 3.71
#